data_AF-A0A4S1WH54-F1
#
_entry.id   AF-A0A4S1WH54-F1
#
_cell.length_a   1.000
_cell.length_b   1.000
_cell.length_c   1.000
_cell.angle_alpha   90.00
_cell.angle_beta   90.00
_cell.angle_gamma   90.00
#
_symmetry.space_group_name_H-M   'P 1'
#
loop_
_entity.id
_entity.type
_entity.pdbx_description
1 polymer ?
#
loop_
_entity_poly.entity_id
_entity_poly.type
_entity_poly.pdbx_seq_one_letter_code
_entity_poly.pdbx_strand_id
1 'polypeptide(L)'
;MRRITFATLAGLSLVGCGPQTPEQAQIANIQDAARNEADSIRSAASNESAAMRAEADTIVGQAGLANAFDAERLKTRAEALRKEARIVERHADARVRAVNDRARADVSAIKAQ
;
A
#
# COMPACT_ATOMS: atom_id res chain seq x y z
N MET A 1 -16.19 69.53 -20.93
CA MET A 1 -17.07 68.92 -19.90
C MET A 1 -16.99 67.41 -20.14
N ARG A 2 -16.63 66.51 -19.22
CA ARG A 2 -16.90 66.39 -17.78
C ARG A 2 -15.91 65.35 -17.21
N ARG A 3 -15.40 65.60 -16.00
CA ARG A 3 -14.53 64.72 -15.18
C ARG A 3 -15.34 63.56 -14.55
N ILE A 4 -14.65 62.52 -14.06
CA ILE A 4 -14.77 61.79 -12.76
C ILE A 4 -14.04 60.43 -12.94
N THR A 5 -12.80 60.19 -12.45
CA THR A 5 -12.28 59.90 -11.09
C THR A 5 -12.71 58.54 -10.47
N PHE A 6 -11.69 57.69 -10.22
CA PHE A 6 -11.49 56.56 -9.28
C PHE A 6 -12.64 56.03 -8.40
N ALA A 7 -12.71 54.69 -8.24
CA ALA A 7 -12.34 53.94 -7.02
C ALA A 7 -13.18 52.66 -6.77
N THR A 8 -12.45 51.53 -6.59
CA THR A 8 -12.68 50.42 -5.64
C THR A 8 -14.06 49.77 -5.47
N LEU A 9 -14.11 48.45 -5.72
CA LEU A 9 -14.82 47.45 -4.90
C LEU A 9 -14.27 46.07 -5.29
N ALA A 10 -13.24 45.52 -4.61
CA ALA A 10 -13.37 44.69 -3.42
C ALA A 10 -14.61 43.78 -3.45
N GLY A 11 -14.46 42.60 -4.05
CA GLY A 11 -15.53 41.62 -4.17
C GLY A 11 -15.14 40.35 -4.92
N LEU A 12 -13.96 39.78 -4.67
CA LEU A 12 -13.66 38.39 -5.05
C LEU A 12 -13.64 37.51 -3.80
N SER A 13 -14.83 37.32 -3.24
CA SER A 13 -15.19 36.12 -2.51
C SER A 13 -15.30 34.98 -3.53
N LEU A 14 -14.22 34.22 -3.74
CA LEU A 14 -14.13 32.88 -4.35
C LEU A 14 -12.65 32.64 -4.68
N VAL A 15 -11.91 31.85 -3.87
CA VAL A 15 -11.05 30.71 -4.28
C VAL A 15 -10.39 30.16 -3.01
N GLY A 16 -11.11 29.36 -2.22
CA GLY A 16 -10.48 28.44 -1.28
C GLY A 16 -9.88 27.26 -2.05
N CYS A 17 -8.80 27.52 -2.80
CA CYS A 17 -7.97 26.59 -3.57
C CYS A 17 -6.83 27.42 -4.16
N GLY A 18 -5.89 27.87 -3.32
CA GLY A 18 -4.63 28.43 -3.82
C GLY A 18 -3.91 27.38 -4.68
N PRO A 19 -3.23 27.78 -5.76
CA PRO A 19 -2.51 26.84 -6.61
C PRO A 19 -1.51 26.05 -5.76
N GLN A 20 -1.62 24.71 -5.80
CA GLN A 20 -0.68 23.79 -5.19
C GLN A 20 0.73 24.17 -5.67
N THR A 21 1.65 24.41 -4.74
CA THR A 21 3.02 24.78 -5.13
C THR A 21 3.66 23.61 -5.89
N PRO A 22 4.60 23.87 -6.81
CA PRO A 22 5.29 22.80 -7.54
C PRO A 22 5.95 21.78 -6.59
N GLU A 23 6.45 22.22 -5.44
CA GLU A 23 6.96 21.36 -4.37
C GLU A 23 5.88 20.45 -3.78
N GLN A 24 4.68 20.98 -3.48
CA GLN A 24 3.56 20.18 -2.99
C GLN A 24 3.09 19.15 -4.03
N ALA A 25 3.15 19.48 -5.33
CA ALA A 25 2.86 18.53 -6.40
C ALA A 25 3.90 17.41 -6.47
N GLN A 26 5.19 17.72 -6.34
CA GLN A 26 6.26 16.72 -6.31
C GLN A 26 6.15 15.78 -5.10
N ILE A 27 5.90 16.33 -3.91
CA ILE A 27 5.69 15.53 -2.69
C ILE A 27 4.49 14.60 -2.85
N ALA A 28 3.36 15.10 -3.38
CA ALA A 28 2.18 14.28 -3.63
C ALA A 28 2.49 13.14 -4.60
N ASN A 29 3.17 13.41 -5.71
CA ASN A 29 3.55 12.39 -6.69
C ASN A 29 4.43 11.30 -6.07
N ILE A 30 5.40 11.65 -5.21
CA ILE A 30 6.25 10.67 -4.52
C ILE A 30 5.41 9.80 -3.57
N GLN A 31 4.52 10.41 -2.80
CA GLN A 31 3.66 9.69 -1.85
C GLN A 31 2.69 8.75 -2.58
N ASP A 32 2.08 9.21 -3.66
CA ASP A 32 1.15 8.42 -4.47
C ASP A 32 1.86 7.26 -5.17
N ALA A 33 3.05 7.51 -5.74
CA ALA A 33 3.87 6.45 -6.34
C ALA A 33 4.25 5.38 -5.31
N ALA A 34 4.74 5.79 -4.14
CA ALA A 34 5.12 4.89 -3.06
C ALA A 34 3.92 4.09 -2.52
N ARG A 35 2.76 4.74 -2.41
CA ARG A 35 1.51 4.07 -2.01
C ARG A 35 1.08 3.03 -3.03
N ASN A 36 1.06 3.37 -4.31
CA ASN A 36 0.70 2.45 -5.38
C ASN A 36 1.65 1.24 -5.43
N GLU A 37 2.94 1.48 -5.26
CA GLU A 37 3.94 0.40 -5.19
C GLU A 37 3.70 -0.48 -3.95
N ALA A 38 3.53 0.12 -2.77
CA ALA A 38 3.25 -0.62 -1.54
C ALA A 38 1.96 -1.46 -1.63
N ASP A 39 0.89 -0.90 -2.20
CA ASP A 39 -0.38 -1.61 -2.39
C ASP A 39 -0.25 -2.74 -3.41
N SER A 40 0.55 -2.56 -4.47
CA SER A 40 0.85 -3.64 -5.42
C SER A 40 1.59 -4.81 -4.77
N ILE A 41 2.58 -4.52 -3.92
CA ILE A 41 3.35 -5.52 -3.17
C ILE A 41 2.44 -6.27 -2.20
N ARG A 42 1.62 -5.54 -1.44
CA ARG A 42 0.68 -6.14 -0.49
C ARG A 42 -0.35 -7.01 -1.21
N SER A 43 -0.89 -6.54 -2.33
CA SER A 43 -1.87 -7.28 -3.13
C SER A 43 -1.29 -8.58 -3.69
N ALA A 44 -0.08 -8.51 -4.29
CA ALA A 44 0.59 -9.70 -4.81
C ALA A 44 0.84 -10.75 -3.72
N ALA A 45 1.39 -10.33 -2.58
CA ALA A 45 1.65 -11.23 -1.45
C ALA A 45 0.37 -11.76 -0.79
N SER A 46 -0.69 -10.94 -0.72
CA SER A 46 -2.00 -11.37 -0.23
C SER A 46 -2.60 -12.45 -1.13
N ASN A 47 -2.51 -12.29 -2.45
CA ASN A 47 -3.02 -13.28 -3.39
C ASN A 47 -2.25 -14.59 -3.31
N GLU A 48 -0.92 -14.51 -3.24
CA GLU A 48 -0.05 -15.68 -3.10
C GLU A 48 -0.29 -16.42 -1.77
N SER A 49 -0.30 -15.70 -0.65
CA SER A 49 -0.57 -16.28 0.66
C SER A 49 -1.99 -16.84 0.79
N ALA A 50 -2.99 -16.23 0.14
CA ALA A 50 -4.34 -16.77 0.07
C ALA A 50 -4.38 -18.08 -0.72
N ALA A 51 -3.67 -18.18 -1.84
CA ALA A 51 -3.57 -19.42 -2.61
C ALA A 51 -2.93 -20.55 -1.79
N MET A 52 -1.83 -20.26 -1.08
CA MET A 52 -1.16 -21.23 -0.20
C MET A 52 -2.08 -21.69 0.95
N ARG A 53 -2.87 -20.78 1.54
CA ARG A 53 -3.85 -21.13 2.59
C ARG A 53 -4.97 -22.01 2.04
N ALA A 54 -5.49 -21.69 0.85
CA ALA A 54 -6.51 -22.50 0.21
C ALA A 54 -6.02 -23.92 -0.12
N GLU A 55 -4.77 -24.06 -0.57
CA GLU A 55 -4.13 -25.37 -0.76
C GLU A 55 -4.00 -26.11 0.57
N ALA A 56 -3.54 -25.44 1.63
CA ALA A 56 -3.45 -26.03 2.96
C ALA A 56 -4.81 -26.52 3.48
N ASP A 57 -5.88 -25.75 3.28
CA ASP A 57 -7.23 -26.13 3.71
C ASP A 57 -7.76 -27.33 2.91
N THR A 58 -7.43 -27.41 1.62
CA THR A 58 -7.71 -28.59 0.79
C THR A 58 -7.01 -29.84 1.33
N ILE A 59 -5.74 -29.72 1.71
CA ILE A 59 -4.95 -30.82 2.28
C ILE A 59 -5.52 -31.24 3.65
N VAL A 60 -5.97 -30.29 4.48
CA VAL A 60 -6.63 -30.61 5.75
C VAL A 60 -7.95 -31.36 5.50
N GLY A 61 -8.73 -30.98 4.49
CA GLY A 61 -9.93 -31.71 4.09
C GLY A 61 -9.62 -33.17 3.70
N GLN A 62 -8.54 -33.39 2.94
CA GLN A 62 -8.07 -34.73 2.59
C GLN A 62 -7.59 -35.53 3.82
N ALA A 63 -6.91 -34.87 4.76
CA ALA A 63 -6.44 -35.49 5.99
C ALA A 63 -7.60 -36.02 6.86
N GLY A 64 -8.77 -35.37 6.83
CA GLY A 64 -9.97 -35.81 7.55
C GLY A 64 -10.54 -37.14 7.05
N LEU A 65 -10.17 -37.57 5.83
CA LEU A 65 -10.60 -38.83 5.21
C LEU A 65 -9.52 -39.91 5.26
N ALA A 66 -8.30 -39.57 5.72
CA ALA A 66 -7.15 -40.46 5.71
C ALA A 66 -7.00 -41.23 7.04
N ASN A 67 -6.26 -42.34 7.00
CA ASN A 67 -5.88 -43.09 8.20
C ASN A 67 -4.90 -42.28 9.07
N ALA A 68 -4.80 -42.62 10.36
CA ALA A 68 -4.09 -41.82 11.38
C ALA A 68 -2.68 -41.32 10.97
N PHE A 69 -1.83 -42.19 10.41
CA PHE A 69 -0.48 -41.79 10.00
C PHE A 69 -0.48 -40.83 8.79
N ASP A 70 -1.26 -41.15 7.75
CA ASP A 70 -1.35 -40.31 6.56
C ASP A 70 -2.02 -38.97 6.87
N ALA A 71 -3.01 -38.97 7.76
CA ALA A 71 -3.68 -37.77 8.24
C ALA A 71 -2.68 -36.81 8.92
N GLU A 72 -1.82 -37.31 9.81
CA GLU A 72 -0.80 -36.47 10.48
C GLU A 72 0.26 -35.94 9.50
N ARG A 73 0.66 -36.75 8.51
CA ARG A 73 1.57 -36.30 7.46
C ARG A 73 0.96 -35.18 6.62
N LEU A 74 -0.32 -35.32 6.24
CA LEU A 74 -1.05 -34.30 5.47
C LEU A 74 -1.25 -33.02 6.29
N LYS A 75 -1.62 -33.12 7.57
CA LYS A 75 -1.73 -31.97 8.48
C LYS A 75 -0.40 -31.22 8.61
N THR A 76 0.71 -31.95 8.80
CA THR A 76 2.04 -31.34 8.88
C THR A 76 2.39 -30.56 7.61
N ARG A 77 2.06 -31.12 6.43
CA ARG A 77 2.24 -30.43 5.15
C ARG A 77 1.37 -29.17 5.05
N ALA A 78 0.11 -29.24 5.44
CA ALA A 78 -0.77 -28.07 5.46
C ALA A 78 -0.25 -26.97 6.41
N GLU A 79 0.29 -27.35 7.58
CA GLU A 79 0.92 -26.41 8.50
C GLU A 79 2.17 -25.75 7.92
N ALA A 80 2.99 -26.51 7.18
CA ALA A 80 4.14 -25.96 6.48
C ALA A 80 3.73 -24.89 5.46
N LEU A 81 2.71 -25.17 4.63
CA LEU A 81 2.15 -24.19 3.69
C LEU A 81 1.62 -22.94 4.39
N ARG A 82 0.93 -23.09 5.53
CA ARG A 82 0.47 -21.94 6.33
C ARG A 82 1.61 -21.14 6.97
N LYS A 83 2.76 -21.76 7.24
CA LYS A 83 3.96 -21.05 7.71
C LYS A 83 4.63 -20.31 6.55
N GLU A 84 4.71 -20.93 5.38
CA GLU A 84 5.25 -20.32 4.16
C GLU A 84 4.43 -19.10 3.74
N ALA A 85 3.09 -19.21 3.74
CA ALA A 85 2.18 -18.07 3.50
C ALA A 85 2.47 -16.88 4.44
N ARG A 86 2.75 -17.14 5.72
CA ARG A 86 3.13 -16.10 6.69
C ARG A 86 4.51 -15.50 6.42
N ILE A 87 5.44 -16.28 5.87
CA ILE A 87 6.76 -15.78 5.48
C ILE A 87 6.62 -14.82 4.29
N VAL A 88 5.80 -15.18 3.29
CA VAL A 88 5.50 -14.31 2.14
C VAL A 88 4.93 -12.96 2.59
N GLU A 89 3.94 -12.98 3.49
CA GLU A 89 3.36 -11.75 4.05
C GLU A 89 4.39 -10.89 4.78
N ARG A 90 5.23 -11.50 5.64
CA ARG A 90 6.28 -10.77 6.36
C ARG A 90 7.31 -10.17 5.42
N HIS A 91 7.66 -10.87 4.36
CA HIS A 91 8.59 -10.38 3.35
C HIS A 91 8.00 -9.20 2.58
N ALA A 92 6.70 -9.25 2.26
CA ALA A 92 5.98 -8.15 1.66
C ALA A 92 5.91 -6.93 2.58
N ASP A 93 5.63 -7.12 3.87
CA ASP A 93 5.64 -6.05 4.87
C ASP A 93 7.00 -5.36 4.97
N ALA A 94 8.09 -6.13 4.95
CA ALA A 94 9.44 -5.59 4.95
C ALA A 94 9.70 -4.73 3.70
N ARG A 95 9.27 -5.18 2.51
CA ARG A 95 9.38 -4.41 1.26
C ARG A 95 8.54 -3.13 1.31
N VAL A 96 7.31 -3.21 1.80
CA VAL A 96 6.44 -2.04 1.97
C VAL A 96 7.07 -1.00 2.91
N ARG A 97 7.70 -1.43 4.00
CA ARG A 97 8.44 -0.52 4.88
C ARG A 97 9.58 0.17 4.14
N ALA A 98 10.38 -0.58 3.38
CA ALA A 98 11.48 -0.01 2.60
C ALA A 98 11.00 1.03 1.57
N VAL A 99 9.88 0.77 0.88
CA VAL A 99 9.26 1.73 -0.06
C VAL A 99 8.83 3.01 0.67
N ASN A 100 8.16 2.87 1.82
CA ASN A 100 7.71 4.01 2.63
C ASN A 100 8.88 4.81 3.20
N ASP A 101 9.93 4.14 3.67
CA ASP A 101 11.12 4.80 4.23
C ASP A 101 11.87 5.58 3.16
N ARG A 102 12.00 5.02 1.95
CA ARG A 102 12.54 5.73 0.79
C ARG A 102 11.71 6.97 0.45
N ALA A 103 10.39 6.83 0.33
CA ALA A 103 9.50 7.95 0.02
C ALA A 103 9.58 9.07 1.06
N ARG A 104 9.70 8.71 2.35
CA ARG A 104 9.90 9.68 3.44
C ARG A 104 11.23 10.41 3.31
N ALA A 105 12.30 9.71 2.95
CA ALA A 105 13.59 10.32 2.72
C ALA A 105 13.54 11.32 1.54
N ASP A 106 12.91 10.93 0.42
CA ASP A 106 12.76 11.78 -0.76
C ASP A 106 11.93 13.04 -0.46
N VAL A 107 10.81 12.88 0.27
CA VAL A 107 9.99 14.03 0.72
C VAL A 107 10.76 14.93 1.68
N SER A 108 11.57 14.36 2.58
CA SER A 108 12.39 15.14 3.51
C SER A 108 13.47 15.94 2.78
N ALA A 109 14.06 15.38 1.73
CA ALA A 109 15.05 16.06 0.89
C ALA A 109 14.45 17.23 0.09
N ILE A 110 13.18 17.13 -0.33
CA ILE A 110 12.47 18.26 -0.99
C ILE A 110 12.18 19.37 0.03
N LYS A 111 11.71 19.03 1.23
CA LYS A 111 11.38 20.02 2.27
C LYS A 111 12.58 20.74 2.86
N ALA A 112 13.79 20.23 2.66
CA ALA A 112 15.03 20.81 3.16
C ALA A 112 15.69 21.79 2.16
N GLN A 113 15.14 21.92 0.96
CA GLN A 113 15.54 22.91 -0.05
C GLN A 113 14.80 24.23 0.18
#